data_AF-A0AAE1VX01-F1
#
_entry.id   AF-A0AAE1VX01-F1
#
_cell.length_a   1.000
_cell.length_b   1.000
_cell.length_c   1.000
_cell.angle_alpha   90.00
_cell.angle_beta   90.00
_cell.angle_gamma   90.00
#
_symmetry.space_group_name_H-M   'P 1'
#
loop_
_entity.id
_entity.type
_entity.pdbx_description
1 polymer ?
#
loop_
_entity_poly.entity_id
_entity_poly.type
_entity_poly.pdbx_seq_one_letter_code
_entity_poly.pdbx_strand_id
1 'polypeptide(L)'
;MSIYPSPTGVVIGIDLAYNLHSSFGNGFPGAKPLIAQAMNKIMKSNPALYVLRERIRKGLQLSLPVEEQPKQIIVTRKGMFDPLEVHLLDFPNVVIKGSELQLPFQACLKIEKFGDQILKVTKPQMFLFNIYDDWMKSISSYTEFSRLILVLCALHVNNNKAKMLVNPDKLVVTESHHIWPSLTND
;
A
#
# COMPACT_ATOMS: atom_id res chain seq x y z
N MET A 1 -26.19 -4.15 35.22
CA MET A 1 -27.44 -3.38 34.99
C MET A 1 -27.04 -2.01 34.48
N SER A 2 -27.61 -1.52 33.38
CA SER A 2 -27.25 -0.22 32.81
C SER A 2 -27.95 0.91 33.58
N ILE A 3 -27.20 1.95 33.95
CA ILE A 3 -27.71 3.09 34.72
C ILE A 3 -27.64 4.32 33.83
N TYR A 4 -28.79 4.99 33.63
CA TYR A 4 -28.88 6.24 32.88
C TYR A 4 -29.27 7.39 33.81
N PRO A 5 -28.77 8.62 33.54
CA PRO A 5 -29.05 9.78 34.39
C PRO A 5 -30.49 10.31 34.28
N SER A 6 -31.25 9.89 33.27
CA SER A 6 -32.63 10.32 33.02
C SER A 6 -33.42 9.22 32.29
N PRO A 7 -34.75 9.13 32.49
CA PRO A 7 -35.62 8.22 31.74
C PRO A 7 -35.86 8.65 30.27
N THR A 8 -35.49 9.87 29.88
CA THR A 8 -35.63 10.36 28.50
C THR A 8 -34.28 10.45 27.81
N GLY A 9 -34.13 9.69 26.72
CA GLY A 9 -32.92 9.71 25.90
C GLY A 9 -33.15 9.03 24.55
N VAL A 10 -32.13 9.10 23.71
CA VAL A 10 -32.11 8.47 22.39
C VAL A 10 -30.94 7.49 22.32
N VAL A 11 -31.20 6.29 21.83
CA VAL A 11 -30.19 5.29 21.50
C VAL A 11 -29.93 5.35 20.00
N ILE A 12 -28.67 5.42 19.60
CA ILE A 12 -28.26 5.36 18.19
C ILE A 12 -27.54 4.03 17.98
N GLY A 13 -28.13 3.18 17.15
CA GLY A 13 -27.53 1.94 16.70
C GLY A 13 -26.80 2.14 15.38
N ILE A 14 -25.58 1.61 15.28
CA ILE A 14 -24.79 1.58 14.04
C ILE A 14 -24.46 0.12 13.77
N ASP A 15 -24.92 -0.38 12.62
CA ASP A 15 -24.49 -1.67 12.10
C ASP A 15 -23.18 -1.48 11.34
N LEU A 16 -22.10 -1.99 11.93
CA LEU A 16 -20.75 -1.86 11.37
C LEU A 16 -20.52 -2.76 10.15
N ALA A 17 -21.25 -3.87 10.03
CA ALA A 17 -21.10 -4.81 8.93
C ALA A 17 -21.84 -4.32 7.68
N TYR A 18 -23.09 -3.87 7.86
CA TYR A 18 -23.94 -3.40 6.76
C TYR A 18 -23.89 -1.89 6.55
N ASN A 19 -23.12 -1.16 7.37
CA ASN A 19 -22.99 0.29 7.30
C ASN A 19 -24.33 1.03 7.41
N LEU A 20 -25.27 0.47 8.19
CA LEU A 20 -26.59 1.03 8.47
C LEU A 20 -26.59 1.74 9.81
N HIS A 21 -27.52 2.66 10.00
CA HIS A 21 -27.74 3.28 11.31
C HIS A 21 -29.23 3.56 11.52
N SER A 22 -29.64 3.52 12.78
CA SER A 22 -30.99 3.90 13.20
C SER A 22 -30.94 4.49 14.61
N SER A 23 -31.98 5.23 14.98
CA SER A 23 -32.08 5.81 16.31
C SER A 23 -33.48 5.59 16.88
N PHE A 24 -33.56 5.21 18.16
CA PHE A 24 -34.81 5.00 18.87
C PHE A 24 -34.79 5.69 20.23
N GLY A 25 -35.89 6.34 20.60
CA GLY A 25 -36.04 6.97 21.92
C GLY A 25 -36.80 8.30 21.87
N ASN A 26 -36.77 9.00 23.00
CA ASN A 26 -37.53 10.22 23.22
C ASN A 26 -36.58 11.43 23.18
N GLY A 27 -36.66 12.20 22.08
CA GLY A 27 -35.89 13.42 21.86
C GLY A 27 -36.78 14.67 21.89
N PHE A 28 -36.15 15.84 22.01
CA PHE A 28 -36.84 17.13 21.95
C PHE A 28 -37.33 17.44 20.52
N PRO A 29 -38.28 18.37 20.34
CA PRO A 29 -38.76 18.78 19.01
C PRO A 29 -37.60 19.22 18.09
N GLY A 30 -37.53 18.64 16.88
CA GLY A 30 -36.42 18.90 15.94
C GLY A 30 -35.18 18.03 16.13
N ALA A 31 -35.09 17.22 17.19
CA ALA A 31 -33.97 16.29 17.38
C ALA A 31 -33.88 15.23 16.26
N LYS A 32 -35.01 14.72 15.79
CA LYS A 32 -35.06 13.68 14.74
C LYS A 32 -34.41 14.13 13.41
N PRO A 33 -34.80 15.27 12.79
CA PRO A 33 -34.13 15.73 11.58
C PRO A 33 -32.66 16.10 11.81
N LEU A 34 -32.31 16.64 12.98
CA LEU A 34 -30.93 16.96 13.34
C LEU A 34 -30.05 15.70 13.39
N ILE A 35 -30.50 14.66 14.12
CA ILE A 35 -29.78 13.39 14.23
C ILE A 35 -29.65 12.72 12.87
N ALA A 36 -30.71 12.73 12.05
CA ALA A 36 -30.65 12.17 10.70
C ALA A 36 -29.59 12.87 9.82
N GLN A 37 -29.55 14.21 9.82
CA GLN A 37 -28.54 14.96 9.05
C GLN A 37 -27.12 14.75 9.60
N ALA A 38 -26.96 14.76 10.92
CA ALA A 38 -25.68 14.55 11.58
C ALA A 38 -25.14 13.15 11.30
N MET A 39 -25.96 12.10 11.43
CA MET A 39 -25.56 10.73 11.18
C MET A 39 -25.20 10.49 9.72
N ASN A 40 -25.93 11.07 8.77
CA ASN A 40 -25.55 11.02 7.35
C ASN A 40 -24.15 11.59 7.09
N LYS A 41 -23.79 12.68 7.79
CA LYS A 41 -22.44 13.28 7.69
C LYS A 41 -21.38 12.43 8.40
N ILE A 42 -21.68 11.93 9.60
CA ILE A 42 -20.78 11.09 10.41
C ILE A 42 -20.46 9.79 9.68
N MET A 43 -21.46 9.08 9.14
CA MET A 43 -21.25 7.84 8.42
C MET A 43 -20.31 8.03 7.22
N LYS A 44 -20.30 9.20 6.58
CA LYS A 44 -19.39 9.47 5.45
C LYS A 44 -18.02 9.97 5.87
N SER A 45 -17.94 10.80 6.92
CA SER A 45 -16.76 11.62 7.22
C SER A 45 -15.96 11.15 8.43
N ASN A 46 -16.44 10.15 9.17
CA ASN A 46 -15.76 9.67 10.38
C ASN A 46 -14.48 8.88 10.03
N PRO A 47 -13.30 9.32 10.52
CA PRO A 47 -12.03 8.63 10.23
C PRO A 47 -11.96 7.18 10.75
N ALA A 48 -12.58 6.86 11.89
CA ALA A 48 -12.57 5.52 12.44
C ALA A 48 -13.41 4.55 11.60
N LEU A 49 -14.58 5.00 11.10
CA LEU A 49 -15.40 4.21 10.16
C LEU A 49 -14.69 4.04 8.81
N TYR A 50 -13.92 5.05 8.37
CA TYR A 50 -13.06 4.93 7.21
C TYR A 50 -11.97 3.87 7.41
N VAL A 51 -11.24 3.90 8.52
CA VAL A 51 -10.22 2.88 8.85
C VAL A 51 -10.85 1.49 8.95
N LEU A 52 -12.05 1.37 9.54
CA LEU A 52 -12.77 0.10 9.63
C LEU A 52 -13.11 -0.45 8.23
N ARG A 53 -13.70 0.38 7.35
CA ARG A 53 -13.98 -0.02 5.96
C ARG A 53 -12.71 -0.42 5.22
N GLU A 54 -11.63 0.31 5.42
CA GLU A 54 -10.35 0.02 4.76
C GLU A 54 -9.75 -1.30 5.28
N ARG A 55 -9.85 -1.58 6.58
CA ARG A 55 -9.46 -2.86 7.16
C ARG A 55 -10.34 -4.00 6.64
N ILE A 56 -11.64 -3.79 6.47
CA ILE A 56 -12.56 -4.76 5.88
C ILE A 56 -12.24 -4.96 4.38
N ARG A 57 -12.00 -3.90 3.60
CA ARG A 57 -11.59 -4.02 2.18
C ARG A 57 -10.27 -4.76 2.02
N LYS A 58 -9.33 -4.53 2.93
CA LYS A 58 -8.03 -5.23 2.97
C LYS A 58 -8.17 -6.67 3.43
N GLY A 59 -9.02 -6.94 4.41
CA GLY A 59 -9.36 -8.31 4.82
C GLY A 59 -9.98 -9.08 3.65
N LEU A 60 -10.99 -8.48 3.00
CA LEU A 60 -11.69 -9.05 1.84
C LEU A 60 -10.92 -8.93 0.50
N GLN A 61 -9.63 -8.55 0.52
CA GLN A 61 -8.78 -8.03 -0.57
C GLN A 61 -9.52 -7.68 -1.87
N LEU A 62 -10.34 -6.61 -1.82
CA LEU A 62 -10.95 -5.99 -3.00
C LEU A 62 -9.95 -5.17 -3.84
N SER A 63 -8.70 -5.63 -3.97
CA SER A 63 -7.62 -4.97 -4.70
C SER A 63 -6.97 -5.97 -5.66
N LEU A 64 -7.16 -5.73 -6.96
CA LEU A 64 -6.85 -6.55 -8.17
C LEU A 64 -7.99 -7.50 -8.62
N PRO A 65 -8.37 -7.49 -9.91
CA PRO A 65 -9.19 -8.54 -10.53
C PRO A 65 -8.60 -9.92 -10.28
N VAL A 66 -9.42 -10.97 -10.27
CA VAL A 66 -8.98 -12.35 -10.00
C VAL A 66 -7.88 -12.79 -10.98
N GLU A 67 -7.92 -12.28 -12.22
CA GLU A 67 -6.94 -12.55 -13.26
C GLU A 67 -5.55 -11.99 -12.95
N GLU A 68 -5.48 -10.90 -12.19
CA GLU A 68 -4.23 -10.20 -11.82
C GLU A 68 -3.72 -10.58 -10.42
N GLN A 69 -4.46 -11.41 -9.69
CA GLN A 69 -4.05 -11.83 -8.35
C GLN A 69 -2.76 -12.67 -8.41
N PRO A 70 -1.76 -12.39 -7.56
CA PRO A 70 -0.51 -13.12 -7.57
C PRO A 70 -0.71 -14.54 -7.04
N LYS A 71 -0.34 -15.56 -7.82
CA LYS A 71 -0.37 -16.96 -7.33
C LYS A 71 0.65 -17.24 -6.23
N GLN A 72 1.74 -16.49 -6.19
CA GLN A 72 2.80 -16.66 -5.20
C GLN A 72 3.31 -15.30 -4.73
N ILE A 73 3.53 -15.17 -3.41
CA ILE A 73 4.15 -14.01 -2.79
C ILE A 73 5.44 -14.47 -2.12
N ILE A 74 6.57 -13.92 -2.55
CA ILE A 74 7.88 -14.25 -2.02
C ILE A 74 8.32 -13.15 -1.06
N VAL A 75 8.64 -13.55 0.17
CA VAL A 75 8.97 -12.66 1.27
C VAL A 75 10.46 -12.75 1.57
N THR A 76 11.15 -11.61 1.61
CA THR A 76 12.61 -11.57 1.85
C THR A 76 13.00 -11.65 3.32
N ARG A 77 12.12 -11.21 4.24
CA ARG A 77 12.35 -11.26 5.69
C ARG A 77 11.49 -12.35 6.32
N LYS A 78 12.12 -13.32 7.00
CA LYS A 78 11.42 -14.45 7.63
C LYS A 78 10.28 -14.01 8.58
N GLY A 79 10.47 -12.93 9.33
CA GLY A 79 9.44 -12.39 10.24
C GLY A 79 8.20 -11.77 9.57
N MET A 80 8.18 -11.64 8.25
CA MET A 80 6.99 -11.20 7.50
C MET A 80 6.15 -12.38 7.00
N PHE A 81 6.58 -13.63 7.20
CA PHE A 81 5.85 -14.82 6.79
C PHE A 81 4.53 -14.97 7.56
N ASP A 82 4.59 -15.17 8.88
CA ASP A 82 3.40 -15.41 9.71
C ASP A 82 2.35 -14.27 9.60
N PRO A 83 2.73 -12.97 9.64
CA PRO A 83 1.76 -11.89 9.49
C PRO A 83 1.04 -11.91 8.14
N LEU A 84 1.76 -12.23 7.05
CA LEU A 84 1.14 -12.31 5.74
C LEU A 84 0.26 -13.55 5.60
N GLU A 85 0.64 -14.68 6.19
CA GLU A 85 -0.20 -15.88 6.18
C GLU A 85 -1.55 -15.63 6.86
N VAL A 86 -1.54 -14.98 8.02
CA VAL A 86 -2.76 -14.59 8.74
C VAL A 86 -3.62 -13.61 7.93
N HIS A 87 -3.00 -12.64 7.26
CA HIS A 87 -3.73 -11.62 6.48
C HIS A 87 -4.21 -12.08 5.11
N LEU A 88 -3.65 -13.18 4.57
CA LEU A 88 -3.99 -13.72 3.26
C LEU A 88 -4.86 -14.99 3.32
N LEU A 89 -5.41 -15.35 4.49
CA LEU A 89 -6.27 -16.53 4.67
C LEU A 89 -7.47 -16.59 3.71
N ASP A 90 -8.03 -15.44 3.35
CA ASP A 90 -9.16 -15.34 2.43
C ASP A 90 -8.78 -15.66 0.96
N PHE A 91 -7.50 -15.95 0.69
CA PHE A 91 -6.92 -16.08 -0.65
C PHE A 91 -6.22 -17.44 -0.80
N PRO A 92 -7.01 -18.54 -0.85
CA PRO A 92 -6.49 -19.90 -0.79
C PRO A 92 -5.59 -20.27 -1.97
N ASN A 93 -5.62 -19.49 -3.05
CA ASN A 93 -4.80 -19.70 -4.25
C ASN A 93 -3.43 -19.00 -4.18
N VAL A 94 -3.17 -18.20 -3.14
CA VAL A 94 -1.92 -17.43 -2.98
C VAL A 94 -0.97 -18.19 -2.06
N VAL A 95 0.16 -18.64 -2.61
CA VAL A 95 1.19 -19.34 -1.82
C VAL A 95 2.25 -18.35 -1.34
N ILE A 96 2.45 -18.26 -0.03
CA ILE A 96 3.51 -17.45 0.56
C ILE A 96 4.78 -18.29 0.69
N LYS A 97 5.92 -17.74 0.27
CA LYS A 97 7.23 -18.40 0.37
C LYS A 97 8.26 -17.47 0.98
N GLY A 98 9.08 -17.99 1.88
CA GLY A 98 10.31 -17.31 2.30
C GLY A 98 11.39 -17.41 1.22
N SER A 99 12.10 -16.32 0.97
CA SER A 99 13.33 -16.34 0.20
C SER A 99 14.52 -16.64 1.11
N GLU A 100 15.35 -17.61 0.74
CA GLU A 100 16.68 -17.79 1.35
C GLU A 100 17.72 -16.85 0.71
N LEU A 101 17.36 -16.17 -0.38
CA LEU A 101 18.21 -15.18 -1.03
C LEU A 101 18.08 -13.84 -0.30
N GLN A 102 19.23 -13.28 0.08
CA GLN A 102 19.29 -11.93 0.65
C GLN A 102 19.21 -10.88 -0.46
N LEU A 103 18.00 -10.62 -0.94
CA LEU A 103 17.78 -9.63 -1.99
C LEU A 103 17.86 -8.20 -1.41
N PRO A 104 18.69 -7.31 -1.99
CA PRO A 104 18.96 -5.98 -1.44
C PRO A 104 17.88 -4.95 -1.78
N PHE A 105 16.59 -5.31 -1.77
CA PHE A 105 15.50 -4.38 -2.14
C PHE A 105 15.41 -3.13 -1.25
N GLN A 106 15.95 -3.18 -0.02
CA GLN A 106 16.08 -1.98 0.81
C GLN A 106 16.93 -0.88 0.13
N ALA A 107 17.87 -1.26 -0.75
CA ALA A 107 18.68 -0.31 -1.51
C ALA A 107 17.84 0.55 -2.47
N CYS A 108 16.63 0.14 -2.84
CA CYS A 108 15.72 0.99 -3.62
C CYS A 108 15.47 2.32 -2.91
N LEU A 109 15.38 2.35 -1.58
CA LEU A 109 15.18 3.59 -0.81
C LEU A 109 16.35 4.59 -0.92
N LYS A 110 17.50 4.17 -1.45
CA LYS A 110 18.67 5.02 -1.71
C LYS A 110 18.58 5.74 -3.07
N ILE A 111 17.61 5.38 -3.90
CA ILE A 111 17.33 6.02 -5.20
C ILE A 111 16.61 7.34 -4.94
N GLU A 112 17.14 8.43 -5.50
CA GLU A 112 16.68 9.80 -5.23
C GLU A 112 15.21 10.00 -5.60
N LYS A 113 14.77 9.45 -6.73
CA LYS A 113 13.37 9.55 -7.17
C LYS A 113 12.38 9.02 -6.12
N PHE A 114 12.69 7.89 -5.47
CA PHE A 114 11.84 7.33 -4.42
C PHE A 114 11.97 8.14 -3.13
N GLY A 115 13.19 8.51 -2.73
CA GLY A 115 13.42 9.35 -1.55
C GLY A 115 12.67 10.68 -1.62
N ASP A 116 12.77 11.39 -2.74
CA ASP A 116 12.12 12.68 -2.94
C ASP A 116 10.60 12.59 -2.91
N GLN A 117 10.02 11.53 -3.49
CA GLN A 117 8.58 11.31 -3.41
C GLN A 117 8.15 10.98 -1.98
N ILE A 118 8.87 10.10 -1.29
CA ILE A 118 8.55 9.73 0.10
C ILE A 118 8.61 10.96 1.01
N LEU A 119 9.61 11.84 0.86
CA LEU A 119 9.76 13.04 1.67
C LEU A 119 8.67 14.10 1.42
N LYS A 120 8.08 14.15 0.22
CA LYS A 120 7.03 15.10 -0.13
C LYS A 120 5.64 14.68 0.38
N VAL A 121 5.47 13.43 0.77
CA VAL A 121 4.17 12.84 1.05
C VAL A 121 3.78 13.01 2.52
N THR A 122 2.67 13.71 2.77
CA THR A 122 2.16 13.98 4.14
C THR A 122 1.07 13.00 4.59
N LYS A 123 0.57 12.14 3.69
CA LYS A 123 -0.53 11.20 3.93
C LYS A 123 -0.23 9.85 3.30
N PRO A 124 -0.74 8.73 3.82
CA PRO A 124 -0.53 7.42 3.19
C PRO A 124 -1.01 7.42 1.73
N GLN A 125 -0.12 7.09 0.81
CA GLN A 125 -0.38 7.08 -0.63
C GLN A 125 0.33 5.90 -1.29
N MET A 126 -0.29 5.32 -2.31
CA MET A 126 0.29 4.29 -3.16
C MET A 126 0.87 4.93 -4.43
N PHE A 127 2.09 4.53 -4.80
CA PHE A 127 2.76 4.96 -6.02
C PHE A 127 3.00 3.78 -6.93
N LEU A 128 2.78 3.97 -8.23
CA LEU A 128 3.07 2.97 -9.25
C LEU A 128 4.35 3.37 -9.99
N PHE A 129 5.29 2.43 -10.05
CA PHE A 129 6.54 2.59 -10.78
C PHE A 129 6.85 1.32 -11.56
N ASN A 130 7.44 1.48 -12.74
CA ASN A 130 8.08 0.39 -13.43
C ASN A 130 9.58 0.42 -13.14
N ILE A 131 10.08 -0.53 -12.34
CA ILE A 131 11.49 -0.57 -11.93
C ILE A 131 12.45 -0.94 -13.07
N TYR A 132 11.93 -1.45 -14.18
CA TYR A 132 12.73 -1.83 -15.35
C TYR A 132 12.78 -0.74 -16.42
N ASP A 133 12.05 0.38 -16.25
CA ASP A 133 11.89 1.39 -17.30
C ASP A 133 11.53 0.72 -18.65
N ASP A 134 12.36 0.96 -19.66
CA ASP A 134 12.20 0.42 -21.01
C ASP A 134 13.07 -0.81 -21.33
N TRP A 135 13.73 -1.42 -20.33
CA TRP A 135 14.66 -2.54 -20.55
C TRP A 135 13.98 -3.72 -21.26
N MET A 136 12.74 -4.02 -20.87
CA MET A 136 11.89 -5.14 -21.34
C MET A 136 11.66 -5.18 -22.86
N LYS A 137 12.04 -4.13 -23.60
CA LYS A 137 11.89 -4.08 -25.06
C LYS A 137 12.94 -4.91 -25.81
N SER A 138 14.08 -5.18 -25.19
CA SER A 138 15.25 -5.72 -25.90
C SER A 138 15.82 -7.03 -25.35
N ILE A 139 15.51 -7.41 -24.10
CA ILE A 139 16.14 -8.53 -23.40
C ILE A 139 15.08 -9.34 -22.63
N SER A 140 15.41 -10.56 -22.21
CA SER A 140 14.55 -11.38 -21.34
C SER A 140 14.44 -10.81 -19.92
N SER A 141 13.28 -11.04 -19.29
CA SER A 141 12.99 -10.64 -17.90
C SER A 141 14.00 -11.19 -16.88
N TYR A 142 14.58 -12.36 -17.14
CA TYR A 142 15.61 -12.95 -16.28
C TYR A 142 16.89 -12.09 -16.23
N THR A 143 17.36 -11.64 -17.39
CA THR A 143 18.57 -10.82 -17.49
C THR A 143 18.35 -9.44 -16.87
N GLU A 144 17.16 -8.87 -17.03
CA GLU A 144 16.80 -7.58 -16.45
C GLU A 144 16.65 -7.63 -14.94
N PHE A 145 16.03 -8.70 -14.43
CA PHE A 145 16.01 -8.96 -13.01
C PHE A 145 17.44 -9.12 -12.47
N SER A 146 18.30 -9.85 -13.17
CA SER A 146 19.70 -10.03 -12.78
C SER A 146 20.47 -8.70 -12.77
N ARG A 147 20.28 -7.86 -13.82
CA ARG A 147 20.83 -6.51 -13.90
C ARG A 147 20.36 -5.64 -12.75
N LEU A 148 19.06 -5.64 -12.46
CA LEU A 148 18.47 -4.90 -11.34
C LEU A 148 19.12 -5.32 -10.02
N ILE A 149 19.21 -6.63 -9.75
CA ILE A 149 19.82 -7.13 -8.51
C ILE A 149 21.30 -6.71 -8.41
N LEU A 150 22.06 -6.74 -9.50
CA LEU A 150 23.45 -6.26 -9.53
C LEU A 150 23.55 -4.77 -9.16
N VAL A 151 22.71 -3.92 -9.74
CA VAL A 151 22.69 -2.48 -9.44
C VAL A 151 22.29 -2.22 -7.99
N LEU A 152 21.27 -2.92 -7.48
CA LEU A 152 20.83 -2.80 -6.10
C LEU A 152 21.89 -3.31 -5.10
N CYS A 153 22.60 -4.39 -5.43
CA CYS A 153 23.76 -4.86 -4.65
C CYS A 153 24.86 -3.79 -4.61
N ALA A 154 25.19 -3.18 -5.75
CA ALA A 154 26.21 -2.12 -5.80
C ALA A 154 25.80 -0.89 -4.95
N LEU A 155 24.54 -0.45 -5.05
CA LEU A 155 23.99 0.64 -4.23
C LEU A 155 23.93 0.28 -2.74
N HIS A 156 23.73 -1.00 -2.42
CA HIS A 156 23.77 -1.50 -1.05
C HIS A 156 25.17 -1.39 -0.46
N VAL A 157 26.19 -1.89 -1.17
CA VAL A 157 27.60 -1.98 -0.73
C VAL A 157 28.30 -0.63 -0.75
N ASN A 158 28.24 0.11 -1.86
CA ASN A 158 28.89 1.41 -2.00
C ASN A 158 28.03 2.36 -2.86
N ASN A 159 27.20 3.13 -2.17
CA ASN A 159 26.25 4.04 -2.80
C ASN A 159 26.94 5.07 -3.70
N ASN A 160 27.99 5.73 -3.21
CA ASN A 160 28.67 6.80 -3.94
C ASN A 160 29.30 6.29 -5.24
N LYS A 161 30.04 5.17 -5.16
CA LYS A 161 30.67 4.58 -6.34
C LYS A 161 29.64 4.02 -7.32
N ALA A 162 28.59 3.39 -6.82
CA ALA A 162 27.50 2.88 -7.66
C ALA A 162 26.78 4.01 -8.40
N LYS A 163 26.47 5.12 -7.74
CA LYS A 163 25.88 6.31 -8.39
C LYS A 163 26.78 6.90 -9.48
N MET A 164 28.09 6.98 -9.23
CA MET A 164 29.04 7.43 -10.25
C MET A 164 29.12 6.48 -11.44
N LEU A 165 28.98 5.17 -11.24
CA LEU A 165 28.99 4.18 -12.32
C LEU A 165 27.69 4.16 -13.11
N VAL A 166 26.55 4.35 -12.44
CA VAL A 166 25.22 4.40 -13.10
C VAL A 166 25.07 5.70 -13.89
N ASN A 167 25.70 6.80 -13.45
CA ASN A 167 25.75 8.08 -14.15
C ASN A 167 27.20 8.41 -14.61
N PRO A 168 27.73 7.74 -15.64
CA PRO A 168 29.12 7.88 -16.04
C PRO A 168 29.41 9.21 -16.75
N ASP A 169 28.42 9.79 -17.43
CA ASP A 169 28.56 11.03 -18.21
C ASP A 169 27.43 12.00 -17.88
N LYS A 170 27.74 13.30 -17.86
CA LYS A 170 26.78 14.40 -17.65
C LYS A 170 25.79 14.53 -18.81
N LEU A 171 26.11 13.97 -19.97
CA LEU A 171 25.25 13.95 -21.14
C LEU A 171 24.10 12.93 -21.03
N VAL A 172 24.26 11.91 -20.18
CA VAL A 172 23.23 10.89 -19.98
C VAL A 172 22.16 11.45 -19.06
N VAL A 173 20.93 11.51 -19.55
CA VAL A 173 19.78 12.04 -18.82
C VAL A 173 18.84 10.90 -18.44
N THR A 174 18.30 10.96 -17.23
CA THR A 174 17.18 10.12 -16.80
C THR A 174 15.88 10.81 -17.18
N GLU A 175 15.01 10.12 -17.92
CA GLU A 175 13.70 10.65 -18.29
C GLU A 175 12.81 10.83 -17.06
N SER A 176 11.88 11.78 -17.11
CA SER A 176 11.04 12.13 -15.96
C SER A 176 10.19 10.97 -15.43
N HIS A 177 9.80 10.03 -16.29
CA HIS A 177 9.05 8.84 -15.94
C HIS A 177 9.93 7.63 -15.60
N HIS A 178 11.23 7.65 -15.96
CA HIS A 178 12.19 6.59 -15.69
C HIS A 178 12.91 6.72 -14.35
N ILE A 179 13.42 5.60 -13.85
CA ILE A 179 14.21 5.53 -12.62
C ILE A 179 15.71 5.56 -12.95
N TRP A 180 16.09 4.89 -14.03
CA TRP A 180 17.47 4.69 -14.45
C TRP A 180 17.81 5.60 -15.63
N PRO A 181 19.09 5.96 -15.80
CA PRO A 181 19.54 6.74 -16.95
C PRO A 181 19.39 5.94 -18.25
N SER A 182 19.07 6.62 -19.34
CA SER A 182 18.91 5.99 -20.66
C SER A 182 20.30 5.67 -21.24
N LEU A 183 20.71 4.40 -21.16
CA LEU A 183 21.98 3.90 -21.67
C LEU A 183 21.78 3.04 -22.92
N THR A 184 22.77 3.01 -23.81
CA THR A 184 22.86 2.06 -24.92
C THR A 184 23.21 0.66 -24.41
N ASN A 185 22.95 -0.36 -25.21
CA ASN A 185 23.21 -1.76 -24.83
C ASN A 185 24.68 -2.20 -24.96
N ASP A 186 25.53 -1.34 -25.53
CA ASP A 186 26.98 -1.53 -25.70
C ASP A 186 27.75 -1.02 -24.49
#